data_AF-A0A284VQC8-F1
#
_entry.id   AF-A0A284VQC8-F1
#
_cell.length_a   1.000
_cell.length_b   1.000
_cell.length_c   1.000
_cell.angle_alpha   90.00
_cell.angle_beta   90.00
_cell.angle_gamma   90.00
#
_symmetry.space_group_name_H-M   'P 1'
#
loop_
_entity.id
_entity.type
_entity.pdbx_description
1 polymer ?
#
loop_
_entity_poly.entity_id
_entity_poly.type
_entity_poly.pdbx_seq_one_letter_code
_entity_poly.pdbx_strand_id
1 'polypeptide(L)' 'MSKLQKCQELMLKLFGPATANLVAKTMTEEDCVQKCKQKVNALLGSEKAKEFDNVT' A
#
# COMPACT_ATOMS: atom_id res chain seq x y z
N MET A 1 -1.08 -8.10 -13.22
CA MET A 1 -0.36 -7.26 -12.23
C MET A 1 -0.30 -8.01 -10.91
N SER A 2 0.86 -8.01 -10.27
CA SER A 2 1.08 -8.64 -8.97
C SER A 2 0.46 -7.82 -7.83
N LYS A 3 0.24 -8.43 -6.66
CA LYS A 3 -0.30 -7.71 -5.49
C LYS A 3 0.63 -6.60 -5.04
N LEU A 4 1.94 -6.81 -5.18
CA LEU A 4 2.97 -5.81 -4.91
C LEU A 4 2.78 -4.56 -5.78
N GLN A 5 2.50 -4.74 -7.09
CA GLN A 5 2.34 -3.62 -8.03
C GLN A 5 1.10 -2.80 -7.68
N LYS A 6 -0.04 -3.45 -7.44
CA LYS A 6 -1.27 -2.76 -7.01
C LYS A 6 -1.08 -2.02 -5.68
N CYS A 7 -0.42 -2.65 -4.72
CA CYS A 7 -0.09 -2.05 -3.43
C CYS A 7 0.85 -0.84 -3.60
N GLN A 8 1.84 -0.94 -4.48
CA GLN A 8 2.74 0.15 -4.82
C GLN A 8 2.02 1.32 -5.51
N GLU A 9 1.08 1.05 -6.42
CA GLU A 9 0.26 2.09 -7.06
C GLU A 9 -0.62 2.82 -6.05
N LEU A 10 -1.22 2.10 -5.10
CA LEU A 10 -1.97 2.73 -4.00
C LEU A 10 -1.05 3.60 -3.14
N MET A 11 0.12 3.09 -2.76
CA MET A 11 1.07 3.87 -1.97
C MET A 11 1.61 5.08 -2.73
N LEU A 12 1.79 4.97 -4.04
CA LEU A 12 2.15 6.08 -4.93
C LEU A 12 1.06 7.16 -4.93
N LYS A 13 -0.21 6.75 -5.01
CA LYS A 13 -1.36 7.66 -5.03
C LYS A 13 -1.59 8.35 -3.69
N LEU A 14 -1.35 7.64 -2.58
CA LEU A 14 -1.67 8.11 -1.22
C LEU A 14 -0.53 8.90 -0.57
N PHE A 15 0.72 8.47 -0.76
CA PHE A 15 1.90 9.06 -0.11
C PHE A 15 2.96 9.56 -1.08
N GLY A 16 2.81 9.29 -2.38
CA GLY A 16 3.76 9.71 -3.40
C GLY A 16 4.87 8.69 -3.68
N PRO A 17 5.78 9.04 -4.60
CA PRO A 17 6.74 8.11 -5.17
C PRO A 17 7.82 7.64 -4.20
N ALA A 18 8.17 8.45 -3.19
CA ALA A 18 9.16 8.07 -2.19
C ALA A 18 8.72 6.84 -1.39
N THR A 19 7.47 6.84 -0.92
CA THR A 19 6.90 5.74 -0.14
C THR A 19 6.64 4.52 -1.02
N ALA A 20 6.15 4.72 -2.24
CA ALA A 20 5.95 3.63 -3.20
C ALA A 20 7.27 2.89 -3.52
N ASN A 21 8.37 3.63 -3.72
CA ASN A 21 9.69 3.03 -3.96
C ASN A 21 10.23 2.29 -2.74
N LEU A 22 10.00 2.83 -1.54
CA LEU A 22 10.39 2.16 -0.30
C LEU A 22 9.71 0.80 -0.21
N VAL A 23 8.38 0.78 -0.40
CA VAL A 23 7.55 -0.42 -0.33
C VAL A 23 7.98 -1.47 -1.35
N ALA A 24 8.22 -1.07 -2.60
CA ALA A 24 8.68 -1.99 -3.65
C ALA A 24 10.07 -2.59 -3.39
N LYS A 25 10.95 -1.87 -2.67
CA LYS A 25 12.31 -2.34 -2.36
C LYS A 25 12.43 -3.14 -1.08
N THR A 26 11.51 -2.97 -0.12
CA THR A 26 11.67 -3.52 1.23
C THR A 26 10.55 -4.45 1.67
N MET A 27 9.43 -4.53 0.94
CA MET A 27 8.28 -5.33 1.33
C MET A 27 8.06 -6.49 0.36
N THR A 28 7.62 -7.62 0.88
CA THR A 28 7.03 -8.71 0.07
C THR A 28 5.56 -8.42 -0.22
N GLU A 29 4.94 -9.18 -1.12
CA GLU A 29 3.53 -9.00 -1.52
C GLU A 29 2.56 -8.96 -0.34
N GLU A 30 2.68 -9.92 0.59
CA GLU A 30 1.82 -9.98 1.79
C GLU A 30 2.09 -8.85 2.78
N ASP A 31 3.38 -8.56 3.03
CA ASP A 31 3.77 -7.55 4.01
C ASP A 31 3.38 -6.14 3.54
N CYS A 32 3.42 -5.91 2.22
CA CYS A 32 2.94 -4.68 1.60
C CYS A 32 1.47 -4.41 1.95
N VAL A 33 0.57 -5.35 1.63
CA VAL A 33 -0.87 -5.13 1.82
C VAL A 33 -1.20 -4.93 3.30
N GLN A 34 -0.65 -5.76 4.20
CA GLN A 34 -0.92 -5.66 5.63
C GLN A 34 -0.37 -4.35 6.24
N LYS A 35 0.92 -4.05 6.07
CA LYS A 35 1.55 -2.89 6.70
C LYS A 35 1.16 -1.57 6.05
N CYS A 36 1.02 -1.54 4.72
CA CYS A 36 0.55 -0.34 4.02
C CYS A 36 -0.89 -0.05 4.40
N LYS A 37 -1.77 -1.06 4.44
CA LYS A 37 -3.15 -0.88 4.90
C LYS A 37 -3.20 -0.34 6.33
N GLN A 38 -2.41 -0.88 7.25
CA GLN A 38 -2.35 -0.37 8.63
C GLN A 38 -1.88 1.08 8.71
N LYS A 39 -0.79 1.43 7.99
CA LYS A 39 -0.29 2.82 7.92
C LYS A 39 -1.32 3.76 7.31
N VAL A 40 -1.96 3.36 6.22
CA VAL A 40 -3.02 4.14 5.57
C VAL A 40 -4.21 4.31 6.50
N ASN A 41 -4.63 3.26 7.20
CA ASN A 41 -5.72 3.34 8.17
C ASN A 41 -5.40 4.33 9.29
N ALA A 42 -4.16 4.30 9.80
CA ALA A 42 -3.72 5.18 10.88
C ALA A 42 -3.55 6.64 10.44
N LEU A 43 -3.13 6.90 9.19
CA LEU A 43 -2.78 8.24 8.71
C LEU A 43 -3.90 8.93 7.92
N LEU A 44 -4.62 8.16 7.09
CA LEU A 44 -5.63 8.65 6.14
C LEU A 44 -7.04 8.13 6.47
N GLY A 45 -7.16 7.26 7.48
CA GLY A 45 -8.42 6.68 7.91
C GLY A 45 -8.82 5.42 7.14
N SER A 46 -9.82 4.74 7.69
CA SER A 46 -10.27 3.43 7.20
C SER A 46 -10.82 3.47 5.77
N GLU A 47 -11.30 4.62 5.31
CA GLU A 47 -11.83 4.77 3.95
C GLU A 47 -10.77 4.55 2.88
N LYS A 48 -9.56 5.12 3.06
CA LYS A 48 -8.42 4.88 2.15
C LYS A 48 -7.82 3.50 2.35
N ALA A 49 -7.85 2.97 3.58
CA ALA A 49 -7.31 1.65 3.87
C ALA A 49 -8.11 0.51 3.21
N LYS A 50 -9.42 0.70 3.01
CA LYS A 50 -10.28 -0.26 2.30
C LYS A 50 -9.88 -0.46 0.83
N GLU A 51 -9.18 0.50 0.20
CA GLU A 51 -8.68 0.28 -1.16
C GLU A 51 -7.67 -0.87 -1.23
N PHE A 52 -6.98 -1.17 -0.13
CA PHE A 52 -6.05 -2.31 -0.02
C PHE A 52 -6.76 -3.67 0.07
N ASP A 53 -8.04 -3.71 0.46
CA ASP A 53 -8.82 -4.96 0.42
C ASP A 53 -9.09 -5.43 -1.02
N ASN A 54 -9.08 -4.51 -2.00
CA ASN A 54 -9.23 -4.82 -3.42
C ASN A 54 -7.92 -5.27 -4.09
N VAL A 55 -6.81 -5.31 -3.33
CA VAL A 55 -5.50 -5.78 -3.80
C VAL A 55 -5.39 -7.32 -3.72
N THR A 56 -6.46 -8.01 -3.30
CA THR A 56 -6.50 -9.47 -3.10
C THR A 56 -6.10 -10.28 -4.33
#